data_AF-A3K8Z2-F1
#
_entry.id   AF-A3K8Z2-F1
#
_cell.length_a   1.000
_cell.length_b   1.000
_cell.length_c   1.000
_cell.angle_alpha   90.00
_cell.angle_beta   90.00
_cell.angle_gamma   90.00
#
_symmetry.space_group_name_H-M   'P 1'
#
loop_
_entity.id
_entity.type
_entity.pdbx_description
1 polymer ?
#
loop_
_entity_poly.entity_id
_entity_poly.type
_entity_poly.pdbx_seq_one_letter_code
_entity_poly.pdbx_strand_id
1 'polypeptide(L)'
;MITGLLIPTAILIALAVFVTRGLERLMPETVPGIAATALVSAVALVGLSACLFAVLYLLETPAAARLIGQTGGVLHFLLLGVQAGLVWGPILLLVSVTAPRRWRTNVW
;
A
#
# COMPACT_ATOMS: atom_id res chain seq x y z
N MET A 1 -23.42 3.52 -6.15
CA MET A 1 -22.20 3.28 -6.95
C MET A 1 -21.00 4.09 -6.42
N ILE A 2 -21.08 5.42 -6.30
CA ILE A 2 -19.95 6.25 -5.79
C ILE A 2 -19.59 5.94 -4.33
N THR A 3 -20.58 5.71 -3.46
CA THR A 3 -20.37 5.38 -2.04
C THR A 3 -19.66 4.04 -1.82
N GLY A 4 -19.83 3.07 -2.73
CA GLY A 4 -19.19 1.74 -2.62
C GLY A 4 -17.70 1.76 -2.91
N LEU A 5 -17.22 2.70 -3.73
CA LEU A 5 -15.80 2.88 -4.04
C LEU A 5 -15.10 3.83 -3.07
N LEU A 6 -15.85 4.77 -2.49
CA LEU A 6 -15.29 5.80 -1.61
C LEU A 6 -14.58 5.21 -0.38
N ILE A 7 -15.17 4.19 0.24
CA ILE A 7 -14.60 3.55 1.43
C ILE A 7 -13.28 2.83 1.10
N PRO A 8 -13.21 1.91 0.12
CA PRO A 8 -11.95 1.28 -0.29
C PRO A 8 -10.86 2.29 -0.66
N THR A 9 -11.20 3.32 -1.44
CA THR A 9 -10.24 4.36 -1.82
C THR A 9 -9.72 5.11 -0.60
N ALA A 10 -10.59 5.52 0.33
CA ALA A 10 -10.17 6.20 1.55
C ALA A 10 -9.24 5.33 2.41
N ILE A 11 -9.50 4.03 2.50
CA ILE A 11 -8.64 3.08 3.21
C ILE A 11 -7.26 2.98 2.52
N LEU A 12 -7.22 2.86 1.18
CA LEU A 12 -5.95 2.82 0.44
C LEU A 12 -5.12 4.09 0.64
N ILE A 13 -5.76 5.26 0.64
CA ILE A 13 -5.11 6.55 0.92
C ILE A 13 -4.52 6.54 2.33
N ALA A 14 -5.31 6.13 3.33
CA ALA A 14 -4.86 6.07 4.71
C ALA A 14 -3.68 5.10 4.89
N LEU A 15 -3.77 3.90 4.29
CA LEU A 15 -2.69 2.93 4.30
C LEU A 15 -1.41 3.50 3.70
N ALA A 16 -1.49 4.15 2.53
CA ALA A 16 -0.34 4.78 1.90
C ALA A 16 0.37 5.77 2.84
N VAL A 17 -0.40 6.63 3.52
CA VAL A 17 0.17 7.61 4.46
C VAL A 17 0.78 6.95 5.69
N PHE A 18 0.03 6.07 6.36
CA PHE A 18 0.46 5.52 7.65
C PHE A 18 1.59 4.49 7.49
N VAL A 19 1.53 3.63 6.48
CA VAL A 19 2.56 2.62 6.21
C VAL A 19 3.87 3.31 5.84
N THR A 20 3.84 4.25 4.89
CA THR A 20 5.06 4.94 4.45
C THR A 20 5.68 5.77 5.57
N ARG A 21 4.89 6.52 6.35
CA ARG A 21 5.42 7.27 7.50
C ARG A 21 5.88 6.38 8.65
N GLY A 22 5.28 5.22 8.81
CA GLY A 22 5.71 4.22 9.80
C GLY A 22 7.09 3.69 9.45
N LEU A 23 7.28 3.28 8.19
CA LEU A 23 8.54 2.75 7.68
C LEU A 23 9.65 3.79 7.62
N GLU A 24 9.33 5.05 7.29
CA GLU A 24 10.29 6.15 7.25
C GLU A 24 11.11 6.27 8.53
N ARG A 25 10.51 6.02 9.70
CA ARG A 25 11.18 6.10 11.01
C ARG A 25 12.23 5.01 11.23
N LEU A 26 12.14 3.91 10.49
CA LEU A 26 13.03 2.76 10.59
C LEU A 26 14.16 2.82 9.56
N MET A 27 14.02 3.68 8.55
CA MET A 27 14.97 3.76 7.45
C MET A 27 16.07 4.79 7.77
N PRO A 28 17.27 4.62 7.21
CA PRO A 28 18.36 5.57 7.38
C PRO A 28 17.99 6.94 6.80
N GLU A 29 18.45 8.01 7.47
CA GLU A 29 18.30 9.41 7.02
C GLU A 29 19.27 9.72 5.87
N THR A 30 19.09 9.07 4.71
CA THR A 30 19.92 9.26 3.51
C THR A 30 19.06 9.19 2.26
N VAL A 31 19.58 9.69 1.12
CA VAL A 31 18.87 9.58 -0.17
C VAL A 31 18.56 8.11 -0.55
N PRO A 32 19.50 7.15 -0.42
CA PRO A 32 19.17 5.73 -0.57
C PRO A 32 18.11 5.23 0.42
N GLY A 33 18.06 5.80 1.64
CA GLY A 33 17.02 5.53 2.62
C GLY A 33 15.62 5.92 2.16
N ILE A 34 15.47 7.02 1.40
CA ILE A 34 14.19 7.40 0.79
C ILE A 34 13.76 6.36 -0.24
N ALA A 35 14.69 5.93 -1.11
CA ALA A 35 14.42 4.90 -2.12
C ALA A 35 14.04 3.56 -1.47
N ALA A 36 14.75 3.16 -0.40
CA ALA A 36 14.42 1.99 0.40
C ALA A 36 13.04 2.10 1.04
N THR A 37 12.72 3.26 1.63
CA THR A 37 11.39 3.55 2.20
C THR A 37 10.30 3.37 1.16
N ALA A 38 10.47 3.97 -0.02
CA ALA A 38 9.50 3.88 -1.11
C ALA A 38 9.31 2.43 -1.59
N LEU A 39 10.41 1.70 -1.80
CA LEU A 39 10.35 0.30 -2.27
C LEU A 39 9.68 -0.63 -1.25
N VAL A 40 10.11 -0.57 0.02
CA VAL A 40 9.55 -1.41 1.09
C VAL A 40 8.08 -1.06 1.33
N SER A 41 7.74 0.23 1.30
CA SER A 41 6.35 0.68 1.40
C SER A 41 5.51 0.18 0.23
N ALA A 42 6.02 0.19 -1.00
CA ALA A 42 5.29 -0.29 -2.16
C ALA A 42 4.97 -1.79 -2.03
N VAL A 43 5.95 -2.61 -1.61
CA VAL A 43 5.73 -4.05 -1.36
C VAL A 43 4.68 -4.26 -0.26
N ALA A 44 4.78 -3.51 0.85
CA ALA A 44 3.81 -3.58 1.93
C ALA A 44 2.40 -3.16 1.48
N LEU A 45 2.28 -2.09 0.68
CA LEU A 45 1.00 -1.61 0.17
C LEU A 45 0.38 -2.55 -0.84
N VAL A 46 1.16 -3.23 -1.69
CA VAL A 46 0.65 -4.30 -2.56
C VAL A 46 0.03 -5.40 -1.71
N GLY A 47 0.75 -5.89 -0.68
CA GLY A 47 0.25 -6.93 0.21
C GLY A 47 -1.01 -6.50 0.98
N LEU A 48 -1.00 -5.30 1.56
CA LEU A 48 -2.15 -4.77 2.31
C LEU A 48 -3.36 -4.50 1.41
N SER A 49 -3.13 -3.99 0.19
CA SER A 49 -4.20 -3.80 -0.80
C SER A 49 -4.78 -5.14 -1.25
N ALA A 50 -3.93 -6.14 -1.51
CA ALA A 50 -4.38 -7.49 -1.83
C ALA A 50 -5.25 -8.08 -0.71
N CYS A 51 -4.82 -7.94 0.55
CA CYS A 51 -5.60 -8.36 1.71
C CYS A 51 -6.93 -7.60 1.82
N LEU A 52 -6.92 -6.28 1.63
CA LEU A 52 -8.12 -5.45 1.65
C LEU A 52 -9.13 -5.93 0.62
N PHE A 53 -8.71 -6.12 -0.63
CA PHE A 53 -9.60 -6.59 -1.70
C PHE A 53 -10.07 -8.01 -1.48
N ALA A 54 -9.22 -8.90 -0.95
CA ALA A 54 -9.64 -10.25 -0.58
C ALA A 54 -10.77 -10.22 0.46
N VAL A 55 -10.63 -9.40 1.50
CA VAL A 55 -11.67 -9.23 2.53
C VAL A 55 -12.95 -8.62 1.93
N LEU A 56 -12.84 -7.56 1.13
CA LEU A 56 -14.01 -6.93 0.50
C LEU A 56 -14.76 -7.91 -0.41
N TYR A 57 -14.03 -8.71 -1.20
CA TYR A 57 -14.62 -9.76 -2.04
C TYR A 57 -15.33 -10.83 -1.22
N LEU A 58 -14.76 -11.26 -0.10
CA LEU A 58 -15.38 -12.24 0.79
C LEU A 58 -16.68 -11.71 1.43
N LEU A 59 -16.72 -10.42 1.75
CA LEU A 59 -17.91 -9.76 2.30
C LEU A 59 -19.02 -9.61 1.25
N GLU A 60 -18.65 -9.38 -0.01
CA GLU A 60 -19.62 -9.17 -1.08
C GLU A 60 -20.18 -10.47 -1.66
N THR A 61 -19.40 -11.56 -1.69
CA THR A 61 -19.91 -12.86 -2.14
C THR A 61 -19.18 -14.04 -1.46
N PRO A 62 -19.89 -14.97 -0.78
CA PRO A 62 -19.26 -16.11 -0.12
C PRO A 62 -18.59 -17.10 -1.10
N ALA A 63 -18.98 -17.09 -2.38
CA ALA A 63 -18.30 -17.84 -3.45
C ALA A 63 -16.85 -17.37 -3.69
N ALA A 64 -16.49 -16.15 -3.30
CA ALA A 64 -15.12 -15.61 -3.43
C ALA A 64 -14.10 -16.37 -2.58
N ALA A 65 -14.53 -17.08 -1.52
CA ALA A 65 -13.65 -17.94 -0.72
C ALA A 65 -13.05 -19.07 -1.56
N ARG A 66 -13.78 -19.55 -2.57
CA ARG A 66 -13.28 -20.58 -3.51
C ARG A 66 -12.17 -20.05 -4.40
N LEU A 67 -12.16 -18.74 -4.68
CA LEU A 67 -11.13 -18.10 -5.51
C LEU A 67 -9.78 -18.08 -4.79
N ILE A 68 -9.76 -17.71 -3.50
CA ILE A 68 -8.55 -17.66 -2.68
C ILE A 68 -7.88 -19.04 -2.56
N GLY A 69 -8.67 -20.11 -2.46
CA GLY A 69 -8.18 -21.49 -2.35
C GLY A 69 -7.66 -22.11 -3.66
N GLN A 70 -7.84 -21.45 -4.81
CA GLN A 70 -7.30 -21.92 -6.08
C GLN A 70 -5.90 -21.35 -6.33
N THR A 71 -5.07 -22.09 -7.07
CA THR A 71 -3.66 -21.76 -7.35
C THR A 71 -3.45 -20.38 -8.01
N GLY A 72 -4.49 -19.80 -8.63
CA GLY A 72 -4.46 -18.44 -9.21
C GLY A 72 -5.04 -17.33 -8.34
N GLY A 73 -5.71 -17.65 -7.23
CA GLY A 73 -6.42 -16.68 -6.40
C GLY A 73 -5.51 -15.65 -5.74
N VAL A 74 -4.44 -16.11 -5.12
CA VAL A 74 -3.45 -15.25 -4.44
C VAL A 74 -2.81 -14.29 -5.45
N LEU A 75 -2.42 -14.80 -6.63
CA LEU A 75 -1.83 -13.97 -7.68
C LEU A 75 -2.81 -12.91 -8.18
N HIS A 76 -4.09 -13.26 -8.33
CA HIS A 76 -5.12 -12.31 -8.72
C HIS A 76 -5.20 -11.12 -7.75
N PHE A 77 -5.28 -11.38 -6.43
CA PHE A 77 -5.34 -10.30 -5.44
C PHE A 77 -4.05 -9.48 -5.36
N LEU A 78 -2.88 -10.11 -5.56
CA LEU A 78 -1.61 -9.38 -5.65
C LEU A 78 -1.59 -8.43 -6.86
N LEU A 79 -2.03 -8.89 -8.03
CA LEU A 79 -2.16 -8.04 -9.22
C LEU A 79 -3.15 -6.90 -8.99
N LEU A 80 -4.25 -7.17 -8.29
CA LEU A 80 -5.22 -6.15 -7.88
C LEU A 80 -4.60 -5.11 -6.93
N GLY A 81 -3.77 -5.56 -6.00
CA GLY A 81 -2.99 -4.69 -5.12
C GLY A 81 -1.98 -3.80 -5.88
N VAL A 82 -1.34 -4.34 -6.92
CA VAL A 82 -0.48 -3.57 -7.83
C VAL A 82 -1.27 -2.55 -8.63
N GLN A 83 -2.43 -2.93 -9.19
CA GLN A 83 -3.31 -2.01 -9.94
C GLN A 83 -3.84 -0.87 -9.07
N ALA A 84 -4.14 -1.16 -7.80
CA ALA A 84 -4.49 -0.13 -6.81
C ALA A 84 -3.35 0.87 -6.55
N GLY A 85 -2.14 0.61 -7.04
CA GLY A 85 -1.03 1.56 -7.08
C GLY A 85 -1.35 2.85 -7.82
N LEU A 86 -2.36 2.88 -8.70
CA LEU A 86 -2.87 4.13 -9.27
C LEU A 86 -3.44 5.08 -8.20
N VAL A 87 -3.91 4.53 -7.07
CA VAL A 87 -4.43 5.31 -5.93
C VAL A 87 -3.32 5.57 -4.92
N TRP A 88 -2.67 4.53 -4.40
CA TRP A 88 -1.70 4.69 -3.31
C TRP A 88 -0.31 5.15 -3.78
N GLY A 89 0.06 4.92 -5.03
CA GLY A 89 1.39 5.21 -5.58
C GLY A 89 1.76 6.70 -5.55
N PRO A 90 0.93 7.62 -6.06
CA PRO A 90 1.19 9.06 -5.96
C PRO A 90 1.34 9.53 -4.51
N ILE A 91 0.56 8.97 -3.59
CA ILE A 91 0.59 9.33 -2.16
C ILE A 91 1.86 8.82 -1.50
N LEU A 92 2.26 7.58 -1.79
CA LEU A 92 3.53 7.02 -1.34
C LEU A 92 4.68 7.92 -1.78
N LEU A 93 4.72 8.33 -3.05
CA LEU A 93 5.77 9.21 -3.57
C LEU A 93 5.76 10.57 -2.86
N LEU A 94 4.59 11.19 -2.72
CA LEU A 94 4.43 12.46 -2.01
C LEU A 94 4.95 12.35 -0.57
N VAL A 95 4.58 11.30 0.15
CA VAL A 95 5.00 11.09 1.54
C VAL A 95 6.51 10.85 1.62
N SER A 96 7.05 9.95 0.79
CA SER A 96 8.49 9.63 0.78
C SER A 96 9.38 10.84 0.47
N VAL A 97 8.98 11.69 -0.48
CA VAL A 97 9.75 12.90 -0.83
C VAL A 97 9.74 13.93 0.30
N THR A 98 8.75 13.89 1.20
CA THR A 98 8.73 14.77 2.38
C THR A 98 9.55 14.28 3.57
N ALA A 99 10.16 13.09 3.49
CA ALA A 99 10.96 12.50 4.57
C ALA A 99 12.12 13.39 5.08
N PRO A 100 12.85 14.13 4.24
CA PRO A 100 13.95 14.99 4.69
C PRO A 100 13.56 16.04 5.73
N ARG A 101 12.28 16.40 5.85
CA ARG A 101 11.80 17.36 6.87
C ARG A 101 12.01 16.88 8.31
N ARG A 102 12.26 15.59 8.52
CA ARG A 102 12.41 14.98 9.84
C ARG A 102 13.84 14.60 10.21
N TRP A 103 14.78 14.70 9.28
CA TRP A 103 16.16 14.27 9.50
C TRP A 103 16.85 15.14 10.55
N ARG A 104 17.62 14.50 11.44
CA ARG A 104 18.32 15.17 12.55
C ARG A 104 19.82 15.00 12.50
N THR A 105 20.32 13.89 11.95
CA THR A 105 21.72 13.47 12.20
C THR A 105 22.52 13.18 10.94
N ASN A 106 21.92 12.87 9.79
CA ASN A 106 22.65 12.62 8.55
C ASN A 106 22.09 13.44 7.39
N VAL A 107 22.97 14.21 6.77
CA VAL A 107 22.74 14.90 5.50
C VAL A 107 23.98 14.60 4.67
N TRP A 108 23.86 13.62 3.76
CA TRP A 108 23.98 13.70 2.30
C TRP A 108 23.90 12.26 1.78
#